data_AF-A0AAE9XSX3-F1
#
_entry.id   AF-A0AAE9XSX3-F1
#
_cell.length_a   1.000
_cell.length_b   1.000
_cell.length_c   1.000
_cell.angle_alpha   90.00
_cell.angle_beta   90.00
_cell.angle_gamma   90.00
#
_symmetry.space_group_name_H-M   'P 1'
#
loop_
_entity.id
_entity.type
_entity.pdbx_description
1 polymer ?
#
loop_
_entity_poly.entity_id
_entity_poly.type
_entity_poly.pdbx_seq_one_letter_code
_entity_poly.pdbx_strand_id
1 'polypeptide(L)'
;MTAVLDRCNSFEDLRVWPTQPRLKAAAWLDNFTVSERPYAESLLLSFMYFNECMCGQLLRSAFSGIARHFYQYEGTERRKAWSEFLRTAIFTYPADDNPSKSGPTIIRLTRQELGFEEHRMYTPDEALGAIADGKSRYVVFVDDFVGSGDQFSTTWNEEKTRLRSKISFKQLCVGNVTAFYVPYIATQYGLDQIRTMCSGNCVTFPGQVLSNNYCAFAKDSLIWNDGQRANAEQVIYDCSQRAGLKEHRGHHGLGFAVAVHRSIPDVTLPLFLHRSRSWCPLMERK
;
A
#
# COMPACT_ATOMS: atom_id res chain seq x y z
N MET A 1 -13.86 -5.49 31.64
CA MET A 1 -13.49 -5.16 30.25
C MET A 1 -11.98 -5.02 30.24
N THR A 2 -11.25 -5.76 29.40
CA THR A 2 -9.77 -5.68 29.36
C THR A 2 -9.34 -4.32 28.80
N ALA A 3 -8.27 -3.71 29.34
CA ALA A 3 -7.77 -2.38 28.93
C ALA A 3 -7.53 -2.25 27.40
N VAL A 4 -7.26 -3.37 26.72
CA VAL A 4 -7.14 -3.46 25.27
C VAL A 4 -8.44 -3.13 24.55
N LEU A 5 -9.57 -3.67 25.02
CA LEU A 5 -10.89 -3.41 24.43
C LEU A 5 -11.33 -1.96 24.67
N ASP A 6 -11.02 -1.39 25.83
CA ASP A 6 -11.30 0.02 26.12
C ASP A 6 -10.54 0.95 25.14
N ARG A 7 -9.28 0.61 24.82
CA ARG A 7 -8.49 1.32 23.81
C ARG A 7 -9.07 1.15 22.40
N CYS A 8 -9.49 -0.07 22.02
CA CYS A 8 -10.14 -0.29 20.73
C CYS A 8 -11.44 0.51 20.59
N ASN A 9 -12.28 0.51 21.63
CA ASN A 9 -13.50 1.32 21.68
C ASN A 9 -13.19 2.81 21.53
N SER A 10 -12.14 3.30 22.21
CA SER A 10 -11.69 4.69 22.07
C SER A 10 -11.29 5.04 20.62
N PHE A 11 -10.65 4.11 19.89
CA PHE A 11 -10.31 4.32 18.48
C PHE A 11 -11.54 4.33 17.56
N GLU A 12 -12.56 3.52 17.86
CA GLU A 12 -13.85 3.56 17.15
C GLU A 12 -14.62 4.86 17.44
N ASP A 13 -14.68 5.28 18.71
CA ASP A 13 -15.35 6.52 19.15
C ASP A 13 -14.74 7.76 18.50
N LEU A 14 -13.41 7.80 18.40
CA LEU A 14 -12.66 8.87 17.73
C LEU A 14 -12.65 8.76 16.19
N ARG A 15 -13.32 7.73 15.62
CA ARG A 15 -13.34 7.42 14.17
C ARG A 15 -11.96 7.25 13.53
N VAL A 16 -10.96 6.90 14.36
CA VAL A 16 -9.64 6.50 13.88
C VAL A 16 -9.76 5.12 13.25
N TRP A 17 -10.47 4.21 13.91
CA TRP A 17 -10.88 2.90 13.41
C TRP A 17 -12.30 2.95 12.84
N PRO A 18 -12.65 2.04 11.91
CA PRO A 18 -14.02 1.99 11.41
C PRO A 18 -14.93 1.41 12.49
N THR A 19 -16.12 1.98 12.64
CA THR A 19 -17.12 1.49 13.61
C THR A 19 -17.63 0.10 13.24
N GLN A 20 -18.16 -0.63 14.21
CA GLN A 20 -18.92 -1.85 13.95
C GLN A 20 -20.01 -1.63 12.86
N PRO A 21 -20.26 -2.64 11.99
CA PRO A 21 -19.77 -4.01 12.03
C PRO A 21 -18.42 -4.26 11.33
N ARG A 22 -17.70 -3.20 10.93
CA ARG A 22 -16.49 -3.34 10.08
C ARG A 22 -15.26 -3.87 10.82
N LEU A 23 -15.14 -3.59 12.11
CA LEU A 23 -14.06 -4.09 12.97
C LEU A 23 -14.68 -4.84 14.16
N LYS A 24 -14.18 -6.06 14.44
CA LYS A 24 -14.78 -7.00 15.40
C LYS A 24 -13.78 -7.44 16.47
N ALA A 25 -13.18 -6.48 17.19
CA ALA A 25 -12.10 -6.72 18.14
C ALA A 25 -12.41 -7.79 19.20
N ALA A 26 -13.54 -7.66 19.90
CA ALA A 26 -13.95 -8.63 20.94
C ALA A 26 -14.15 -10.04 20.35
N ALA A 27 -14.95 -10.14 19.28
CA ALA A 27 -15.22 -11.43 18.64
C ALA A 27 -13.96 -12.07 18.02
N TRP A 28 -12.99 -11.26 17.59
CA TRP A 28 -11.71 -11.76 17.10
C TRP A 28 -10.82 -12.28 18.24
N LEU A 29 -10.79 -11.60 19.39
CA LEU A 29 -10.07 -12.07 20.58
C LEU A 29 -10.65 -13.36 21.16
N ASP A 30 -11.94 -13.60 20.98
CA ASP A 30 -12.61 -14.83 21.43
C ASP A 30 -12.21 -16.08 20.63
N ASN A 31 -11.49 -15.94 19.51
CA ASN A 31 -10.91 -17.07 18.78
C ASN A 31 -9.70 -17.73 19.50
N PHE A 32 -9.13 -17.03 20.49
CA PHE A 32 -7.86 -17.41 21.11
C PHE A 32 -8.07 -18.05 22.47
N THR A 33 -7.27 -19.07 22.77
CA THR A 33 -7.25 -19.72 24.09
C THR A 33 -6.63 -18.78 25.14
N VAL A 34 -6.79 -19.12 26.41
CA VAL A 34 -6.24 -18.35 27.53
C VAL A 34 -4.72 -18.13 27.40
N SER A 35 -3.97 -19.15 26.96
CA SER A 35 -2.52 -19.06 26.76
C SER A 35 -2.10 -18.24 25.54
N GLU A 36 -2.96 -18.15 24.52
CA GLU A 36 -2.67 -17.40 23.28
C GLU A 36 -3.11 -15.93 23.39
N ARG A 37 -4.00 -15.62 24.34
CA ARG A 37 -4.61 -14.29 24.49
C ARG A 37 -3.60 -13.14 24.57
N PRO A 38 -2.47 -13.25 25.30
CA PRO A 38 -1.46 -12.19 25.31
C PRO A 38 -0.89 -11.87 23.92
N TYR A 39 -0.73 -12.88 23.05
CA TYR A 39 -0.22 -12.70 21.68
C TYR A 39 -1.26 -12.01 20.80
N ALA A 40 -2.53 -12.43 20.91
CA ALA A 40 -3.64 -11.82 20.20
C ALA A 40 -3.80 -10.35 20.58
N GLU A 41 -3.68 -10.02 21.86
CA GLU A 41 -3.72 -8.65 22.36
C GLU A 41 -2.57 -7.80 21.78
N SER A 42 -1.33 -8.31 21.78
CA SER A 42 -0.19 -7.63 21.14
C SER A 42 -0.41 -7.37 19.65
N LEU A 43 -0.95 -8.35 18.92
CA LEU A 43 -1.30 -8.22 17.50
C LEU A 43 -2.37 -7.14 17.29
N LEU A 44 -3.42 -7.15 18.09
CA LEU A 44 -4.52 -6.19 17.98
C LEU A 44 -4.07 -4.77 18.33
N LEU A 45 -3.26 -4.60 19.36
CA LEU A 45 -2.70 -3.29 19.74
C LEU A 45 -1.74 -2.72 18.69
N SER A 46 -1.12 -3.58 17.89
CA SER A 46 -0.21 -3.22 16.80
C SER A 46 -0.92 -3.05 15.46
N PHE A 47 -2.23 -3.33 15.39
CA PHE A 47 -3.00 -3.26 14.15
C PHE A 47 -3.16 -1.80 13.70
N MET A 48 -2.61 -1.49 12.52
CA MET A 48 -2.65 -0.17 11.90
C MET A 48 -3.81 -0.09 10.91
N TYR A 49 -4.72 0.85 11.13
CA TYR A 49 -5.79 1.14 10.17
C TYR A 49 -5.63 2.56 9.60
N PHE A 50 -5.46 2.65 8.29
CA PHE A 50 -5.36 3.92 7.57
C PHE A 50 -6.71 4.30 6.98
N ASN A 51 -7.37 5.28 7.60
CA ASN A 51 -8.66 5.78 7.14
C ASN A 51 -8.51 6.68 5.88
N GLU A 52 -9.64 7.05 5.27
CA GLU A 52 -9.66 7.84 4.03
C GLU A 52 -8.94 9.20 4.16
N CYS A 53 -9.11 9.89 5.29
CA CYS A 53 -8.44 11.15 5.56
C CYS A 53 -6.92 10.99 5.64
N MET A 54 -6.46 9.95 6.36
CA MET A 54 -5.04 9.61 6.44
C MET A 54 -4.46 9.30 5.05
N CYS A 55 -5.16 8.51 4.23
CA CYS A 55 -4.73 8.23 2.85
C CYS A 55 -4.58 9.51 2.02
N GLY A 56 -5.54 10.46 2.13
CA GLY A 56 -5.44 11.74 1.45
C GLY A 56 -4.23 12.58 1.89
N GLN A 57 -3.94 12.62 3.19
CA GLN A 57 -2.75 13.31 3.72
C GLN A 57 -1.44 12.64 3.27
N LEU A 58 -1.40 11.30 3.28
CA LEU A 58 -0.26 10.54 2.80
C LEU A 58 -0.01 10.78 1.31
N LEU A 59 -1.06 10.85 0.49
CA LEU A 59 -0.95 11.22 -0.93
C LEU A 59 -0.37 12.63 -1.10
N ARG A 60 -0.86 13.63 -0.36
CA ARG A 60 -0.31 15.00 -0.43
C ARG A 60 1.16 15.05 -0.02
N SER A 61 1.53 14.31 1.03
CA SER A 61 2.92 14.20 1.50
C SER A 61 3.82 13.55 0.43
N ALA A 62 3.37 12.42 -0.12
CA ALA A 62 4.05 11.68 -1.16
C ALA A 62 4.25 12.54 -2.43
N PHE A 63 3.21 13.24 -2.86
CA PHE A 63 3.25 14.17 -3.99
C PHE A 63 4.19 15.36 -3.75
N SER A 64 4.25 15.88 -2.52
CA SER A 64 5.23 16.92 -2.16
C SER A 64 6.67 16.43 -2.30
N GLY A 65 6.91 15.12 -2.24
CA GLY A 65 8.19 14.49 -2.58
C GLY A 65 8.60 14.75 -4.03
N ILE A 66 7.66 14.76 -4.98
CA ILE A 66 7.93 15.08 -6.38
C ILE A 66 8.47 16.51 -6.51
N ALA A 67 7.91 17.49 -5.80
CA ALA A 67 8.42 18.85 -5.84
C ALA A 67 9.91 18.92 -5.43
N ARG A 68 10.36 18.08 -4.48
CA ARG A 68 11.77 17.98 -4.07
C ARG A 68 12.65 17.42 -5.19
N HIS A 69 12.14 16.57 -6.06
CA HIS A 69 12.89 16.09 -7.23
C HIS A 69 13.37 17.25 -8.11
N PHE A 70 12.59 18.32 -8.22
CA PHE A 70 12.95 19.50 -9.00
C PHE A 70 13.94 20.43 -8.27
N TYR A 71 14.31 20.17 -7.02
CA TYR A 71 15.30 20.98 -6.30
C TYR A 71 16.73 20.83 -6.83
N GLN A 72 16.99 19.81 -7.64
CA GLN A 72 18.24 19.68 -8.39
C GLN A 72 18.46 20.82 -9.40
N TYR A 73 17.39 21.51 -9.82
CA TYR A 73 17.47 22.71 -10.65
C TYR A 73 17.52 23.96 -9.77
N GLU A 74 18.13 25.04 -10.27
CA GLU A 74 18.22 26.31 -9.53
C GLU A 74 17.35 27.43 -10.11
N GLY A 75 16.96 28.38 -9.27
CA GLY A 75 16.30 29.63 -9.67
C GLY A 75 15.12 29.47 -10.64
N THR A 76 15.26 30.06 -11.83
CA THR A 76 14.21 30.11 -12.86
C THR A 76 14.01 28.77 -13.57
N GLU A 77 15.06 27.96 -13.72
CA GLU A 77 15.01 26.62 -14.31
C GLU A 77 14.10 25.70 -13.48
N ARG A 78 14.26 25.72 -12.14
CA ARG A 78 13.38 24.99 -11.21
C ARG A 78 11.92 25.35 -11.41
N ARG A 79 11.62 26.65 -11.48
CA ARG A 79 10.24 27.15 -11.64
C ARG A 79 9.65 26.70 -12.99
N LYS A 80 10.43 26.76 -14.07
CA LYS A 80 10.02 26.29 -15.40
C LYS A 80 9.74 24.79 -15.40
N ALA A 81 10.67 23.97 -14.89
CA ALA A 81 10.53 22.52 -14.86
C ALA A 81 9.33 22.09 -13.99
N TRP A 82 9.15 22.71 -12.82
CA TRP A 82 7.99 22.46 -11.97
C TRP A 82 6.67 22.88 -12.63
N SER A 83 6.64 24.06 -13.25
CA SER A 83 5.45 24.52 -13.97
C SER A 83 5.13 23.65 -15.19
N GLU A 84 6.15 23.15 -15.89
CA GLU A 84 5.99 22.21 -16.99
C GLU A 84 5.39 20.90 -16.49
N PHE A 85 5.96 20.32 -15.43
CA PHE A 85 5.41 19.14 -14.77
C PHE A 85 3.94 19.34 -14.38
N LEU A 86 3.63 20.43 -13.66
CA LEU A 86 2.25 20.73 -13.26
C LEU A 86 1.31 20.89 -14.45
N ARG A 87 1.79 21.28 -15.64
CA ARG A 87 0.97 21.44 -16.85
C ARG A 87 0.84 20.18 -17.70
N THR A 88 1.86 19.33 -17.74
CA THR A 88 1.93 18.20 -18.69
C THR A 88 1.88 16.82 -18.04
N ALA A 89 2.12 16.69 -16.74
CA ALA A 89 2.06 15.39 -16.07
C ALA A 89 0.70 14.71 -16.26
N ILE A 90 0.77 13.41 -16.51
CA ILE A 90 -0.38 12.51 -16.53
C ILE A 90 -0.30 11.56 -15.34
N PHE A 91 -1.45 11.13 -14.86
CA PHE A 91 -1.61 10.28 -13.69
C PHE A 91 -2.18 8.94 -14.11
N THR A 92 -1.65 7.87 -13.54
CA THR A 92 -2.11 6.49 -13.75
C THR A 92 -1.95 5.71 -12.44
N TYR A 93 -2.37 4.47 -12.43
CA TYR A 93 -2.18 3.52 -11.33
C TYR A 93 -1.45 2.26 -11.86
N PRO A 94 -0.87 1.41 -11.00
CA PRO A 94 -0.38 0.10 -11.42
C PRO A 94 -1.52 -0.77 -11.97
N ALA A 95 -1.31 -1.48 -13.07
CA ALA A 95 -2.32 -2.38 -13.62
C ALA A 95 -2.66 -3.47 -12.60
N ASP A 96 -3.95 -3.77 -12.43
CA ASP A 96 -4.45 -4.85 -11.59
C ASP A 96 -4.98 -5.95 -12.54
N ASP A 97 -4.78 -7.22 -12.19
CA ASP A 97 -5.43 -8.35 -12.86
C ASP A 97 -6.97 -8.25 -12.74
N ASN A 98 -7.45 -7.47 -11.76
CA ASN A 98 -8.85 -7.13 -11.58
C ASN A 98 -9.09 -5.61 -11.74
N PRO A 99 -9.31 -5.11 -12.98
CA PRO A 99 -9.39 -3.67 -13.28
C PRO A 99 -10.52 -2.89 -12.58
N SER A 100 -11.35 -3.55 -11.76
CA SER A 100 -12.60 -3.02 -11.21
C SER A 100 -12.53 -2.46 -9.78
N LYS A 101 -11.43 -2.61 -9.02
CA LYS A 101 -11.48 -2.31 -7.57
C LYS A 101 -10.65 -1.11 -7.08
N SER A 102 -9.37 -0.96 -7.42
CA SER A 102 -8.49 0.07 -6.83
C SER A 102 -8.26 1.29 -7.74
N GLY A 103 -7.99 1.07 -9.03
CA GLY A 103 -7.58 2.11 -9.99
C GLY A 103 -8.50 3.34 -10.08
N PRO A 104 -9.80 3.17 -10.42
CA PRO A 104 -10.73 4.31 -10.49
C PRO A 104 -10.87 5.07 -9.18
N THR A 105 -10.76 4.37 -8.05
CA THR A 105 -10.80 4.99 -6.71
C THR A 105 -9.56 5.85 -6.48
N ILE A 106 -8.37 5.32 -6.80
CA ILE A 106 -7.08 6.03 -6.68
C ILE A 106 -7.09 7.30 -7.53
N ILE A 107 -7.54 7.21 -8.78
CA ILE A 107 -7.69 8.37 -9.68
C ILE A 107 -8.61 9.43 -9.06
N ARG A 108 -9.79 9.00 -8.58
CA ARG A 108 -10.76 9.91 -7.98
C ARG A 108 -10.19 10.63 -6.76
N LEU A 109 -9.48 9.90 -5.88
CA LEU A 109 -8.83 10.49 -4.71
C LEU A 109 -7.70 11.44 -5.13
N THR A 110 -6.92 11.07 -6.15
CA THR A 110 -5.87 11.92 -6.71
C THR A 110 -6.41 13.24 -7.21
N ARG A 111 -7.54 13.22 -7.94
CA ARG A 111 -8.23 14.44 -8.35
C ARG A 111 -8.69 15.28 -7.16
N GLN A 112 -9.36 14.65 -6.19
CA GLN A 112 -9.93 15.34 -5.03
C GLN A 112 -8.85 15.98 -4.15
N GLU A 113 -7.74 15.28 -3.94
CA GLU A 113 -6.68 15.75 -3.05
C GLU A 113 -5.71 16.70 -3.74
N LEU A 114 -5.34 16.44 -5.00
CA LEU A 114 -4.30 17.20 -5.70
C LEU A 114 -4.84 18.26 -6.67
N GLY A 115 -6.14 18.21 -7.02
CA GLY A 115 -6.79 19.23 -7.86
C GLY A 115 -6.43 19.16 -9.35
N PHE A 116 -5.85 18.06 -9.83
CA PHE A 116 -5.58 17.88 -11.27
C PHE A 116 -6.85 17.56 -12.06
N GLU A 117 -6.90 18.01 -13.31
CA GLU A 117 -8.07 17.81 -14.18
C GLU A 117 -8.27 16.34 -14.61
N GLU A 118 -9.52 15.94 -14.82
CA GLU A 118 -9.91 14.55 -15.16
C GLU A 118 -9.22 14.05 -16.45
N HIS A 119 -9.05 14.92 -17.45
CA HIS A 119 -8.42 14.58 -18.72
C HIS A 119 -6.94 14.16 -18.59
N ARG A 120 -6.37 14.30 -17.38
CA ARG A 120 -4.98 13.96 -17.02
C ARG A 120 -4.90 12.63 -16.29
N MET A 121 -6.04 11.96 -16.09
CA MET A 121 -6.17 10.67 -15.44
C MET A 121 -6.31 9.60 -16.52
N TYR A 122 -5.34 8.70 -16.57
CA TYR A 122 -5.21 7.68 -17.62
C TYR A 122 -5.24 6.29 -16.97
N THR A 123 -5.80 5.32 -17.69
CA THR A 123 -5.48 3.91 -17.44
C THR A 123 -4.02 3.63 -17.82
N PRO A 124 -3.42 2.52 -17.36
CA PRO A 124 -2.05 2.17 -17.74
C PRO A 124 -1.83 2.15 -19.26
N ASP A 125 -2.77 1.62 -20.03
CA ASP A 125 -2.64 1.49 -21.49
C ASP A 125 -2.76 2.82 -22.23
N GLU A 126 -3.64 3.70 -21.75
CA GLU A 126 -3.77 5.05 -22.28
C GLU A 126 -2.53 5.87 -21.91
N ALA A 127 -2.00 5.75 -20.68
CA ALA A 127 -0.81 6.45 -20.23
C ALA A 127 0.42 6.04 -21.05
N LEU A 128 0.62 4.72 -21.24
CA LEU A 128 1.68 4.17 -22.08
C LEU A 128 1.60 4.74 -23.51
N GLY A 129 0.38 4.92 -24.03
CA GLY A 129 0.15 5.48 -25.36
C GLY A 129 0.44 6.96 -25.45
N ALA A 130 -0.06 7.73 -24.48
CA ALA A 130 0.16 9.16 -24.42
C ALA A 130 1.65 9.50 -24.34
N ILE A 131 2.44 8.71 -23.59
CA ILE A 131 3.89 8.87 -23.51
C ILE A 131 4.56 8.47 -24.83
N ALA A 132 4.19 7.32 -25.41
CA ALA A 132 4.75 6.86 -26.68
C ALA A 132 4.48 7.84 -27.84
N ASP A 133 3.32 8.50 -27.83
CA ASP A 133 2.92 9.55 -28.78
C ASP A 133 3.58 10.91 -28.49
N GLY A 134 4.39 11.03 -27.43
CA GLY A 134 5.05 12.27 -27.03
C GLY A 134 4.13 13.33 -26.41
N LYS A 135 2.91 12.97 -25.99
CA LYS A 135 1.94 13.91 -25.38
C LYS A 135 2.38 14.37 -23.99
N SER A 136 3.15 13.53 -23.29
CA SER A 136 3.73 13.89 -22.00
C SER A 136 5.09 13.22 -21.79
N ARG A 137 5.95 13.92 -21.06
CA ARG A 137 7.25 13.42 -20.57
C ARG A 137 7.20 13.02 -19.09
N TYR A 138 6.08 13.23 -18.42
CA TYR A 138 5.93 12.97 -16.98
C TYR A 138 4.73 12.06 -16.74
N VAL A 139 4.98 10.91 -16.12
CA VAL A 139 3.93 9.98 -15.69
C VAL A 139 4.02 9.78 -14.19
N VAL A 140 2.88 9.89 -13.51
CA VAL A 140 2.77 9.69 -12.06
C VAL A 140 1.89 8.47 -11.81
N PHE A 141 2.50 7.40 -11.33
CA PHE A 141 1.81 6.22 -10.83
C PHE A 141 1.41 6.46 -9.38
N VAL A 142 0.12 6.39 -9.08
CA VAL A 142 -0.42 6.52 -7.73
C VAL A 142 -0.92 5.16 -7.27
N ASP A 143 -0.65 4.82 -6.02
CA ASP A 143 -1.00 3.54 -5.43
C ASP A 143 -1.44 3.71 -3.96
N ASP A 144 -2.34 2.86 -3.47
CA ASP A 144 -2.83 2.96 -2.11
C ASP A 144 -1.93 2.23 -1.11
N PHE A 145 -1.37 1.08 -1.49
CA PHE A 145 -0.48 0.31 -0.65
C PHE A 145 0.48 -0.57 -1.46
N VAL A 146 1.76 -0.57 -1.08
CA VAL A 146 2.79 -1.44 -1.68
C VAL A 146 3.30 -2.46 -0.69
N GLY A 147 2.87 -3.70 -0.90
CA GLY A 147 3.36 -4.88 -0.19
C GLY A 147 4.72 -5.32 -0.71
N SER A 148 4.73 -6.26 -1.65
CA SER A 148 5.93 -6.78 -2.30
C SER A 148 6.45 -5.91 -3.45
N GLY A 149 5.58 -5.10 -4.04
CA GLY A 149 5.90 -4.33 -5.26
C GLY A 149 5.73 -5.11 -6.56
N ASP A 150 5.20 -6.34 -6.52
CA ASP A 150 5.01 -7.19 -7.72
C ASP A 150 4.13 -6.50 -8.75
N GLN A 151 2.98 -5.96 -8.33
CA GLN A 151 2.00 -5.34 -9.24
C GLN A 151 2.61 -4.16 -10.03
N PHE A 152 3.30 -3.26 -9.35
CA PHE A 152 3.98 -2.15 -9.99
C PHE A 152 5.13 -2.64 -10.87
N SER A 153 5.93 -3.61 -10.39
CA SER A 153 7.05 -4.16 -11.15
C SER A 153 6.58 -4.84 -12.44
N THR A 154 5.47 -5.58 -12.40
CA THR A 154 4.83 -6.15 -13.59
C THR A 154 4.37 -5.04 -14.53
N THR A 155 3.60 -4.07 -14.04
CA THR A 155 3.13 -2.93 -14.86
C THR A 155 4.28 -2.20 -15.53
N TRP A 156 5.38 -1.99 -14.81
CA TRP A 156 6.57 -1.28 -15.29
C TRP A 156 7.29 -2.02 -16.42
N ASN A 157 7.44 -3.34 -16.27
CA ASN A 157 8.24 -4.18 -17.16
C ASN A 157 7.43 -4.82 -18.30
N GLU A 158 6.11 -4.95 -18.14
CA GLU A 158 5.24 -5.64 -19.11
C GLU A 158 5.27 -4.93 -20.47
N GLU A 159 5.59 -5.72 -21.50
CA GLU A 159 5.56 -5.26 -22.88
C GLU A 159 4.16 -5.40 -23.47
N LYS A 160 3.60 -4.29 -23.95
CA LYS A 160 2.32 -4.27 -24.65
C LYS A 160 2.53 -4.04 -26.14
N THR A 161 1.84 -4.83 -26.95
CA THR A 161 1.89 -4.70 -28.41
C THR A 161 1.09 -3.48 -28.84
N ARG A 162 1.75 -2.52 -29.50
CA ARG A 162 1.13 -1.33 -30.06
C ARG A 162 1.67 -1.06 -31.46
N LEU A 163 0.78 -0.90 -32.45
CA LEU A 163 1.11 -0.48 -33.83
C LEU A 163 2.33 -1.22 -34.45
N ARG A 164 2.54 -2.50 -34.08
CA ARG A 164 3.63 -3.43 -34.50
C ARG A 164 4.93 -3.42 -33.69
N SER A 165 5.06 -2.62 -32.64
CA SER A 165 6.16 -2.71 -31.68
C SER A 165 5.66 -3.17 -30.31
N LYS A 166 6.54 -3.81 -29.55
CA LYS A 166 6.34 -4.07 -28.13
C LYS A 166 6.96 -2.91 -27.35
N ILE A 167 6.17 -2.29 -26.49
CA ILE A 167 6.61 -1.18 -25.66
C ILE A 167 6.23 -1.41 -24.20
N SER A 168 7.09 -1.00 -23.28
CA SER A 168 6.83 -0.97 -21.83
C SER A 168 7.18 0.40 -21.25
N PHE A 169 6.69 0.69 -20.05
CA PHE A 169 7.07 1.93 -19.35
C PHE A 169 8.57 2.00 -19.11
N LYS A 170 9.20 0.87 -18.76
CA LYS A 170 10.65 0.75 -18.63
C LYS A 170 11.38 1.21 -19.88
N GLN A 171 10.96 0.74 -21.07
CA GLN A 171 11.60 1.11 -22.34
C GLN A 171 11.42 2.60 -22.65
N LEU A 172 10.25 3.18 -22.40
CA LEU A 172 10.00 4.60 -22.63
C LEU A 172 10.78 5.51 -21.65
N CYS A 173 11.00 5.05 -20.42
CA CYS A 173 11.67 5.82 -19.36
C CYS A 173 13.21 5.68 -19.35
N VAL A 174 13.79 5.03 -20.36
CA VAL A 174 15.23 5.15 -20.68
C VAL A 174 15.51 6.45 -21.44
N GLY A 175 14.49 7.05 -22.08
CA GLY A 175 14.59 8.33 -22.79
C GLY A 175 14.30 9.55 -21.92
N ASN A 176 13.71 10.59 -22.53
CA ASN A 176 13.39 11.87 -21.86
C ASN A 176 12.13 11.83 -20.98
N VAL A 177 11.60 10.64 -20.69
CA VAL A 177 10.42 10.44 -19.86
C VAL A 177 10.85 10.20 -18.43
N THR A 178 10.24 10.90 -17.49
CA THR A 178 10.42 10.69 -16.05
C THR A 178 9.14 10.12 -15.47
N ALA A 179 9.27 8.97 -14.81
CA ALA A 179 8.19 8.36 -14.05
C ALA A 179 8.35 8.65 -12.56
N PHE A 180 7.23 8.95 -11.91
CA PHE A 180 7.13 9.05 -10.46
C PHE A 180 6.21 7.95 -9.96
N TYR A 181 6.63 7.22 -8.93
CA TYR A 181 5.78 6.27 -8.23
C TYR A 181 5.45 6.78 -6.83
N VAL A 182 4.17 6.90 -6.52
CA VAL A 182 3.64 7.63 -5.36
C VAL A 182 2.66 6.75 -4.59
N PRO A 183 3.17 5.76 -3.84
CA PRO A 183 2.31 4.97 -2.97
C PRO A 183 1.98 5.74 -1.68
N TYR A 184 0.74 5.63 -1.19
CA TYR A 184 0.39 6.25 0.10
C TYR A 184 1.19 5.61 1.23
N ILE A 185 1.26 4.27 1.21
CA ILE A 185 1.96 3.45 2.18
C ILE A 185 2.78 2.42 1.41
N ALA A 186 4.03 2.20 1.82
CA ALA A 186 4.85 1.14 1.26
C ALA A 186 5.60 0.39 2.36
N THR A 187 5.79 -0.91 2.19
CA THR A 187 6.76 -1.64 3.01
C THR A 187 8.18 -1.33 2.54
N GLN A 188 9.16 -1.37 3.46
CA GLN A 188 10.56 -1.23 3.09
C GLN A 188 10.98 -2.31 2.07
N TYR A 189 10.52 -3.55 2.27
CA TYR A 189 10.73 -4.66 1.33
C TYR A 189 10.24 -4.33 -0.08
N GLY A 190 9.00 -3.86 -0.24
CA GLY A 190 8.44 -3.52 -1.54
C GLY A 190 9.17 -2.37 -2.23
N LEU A 191 9.61 -1.36 -1.48
CA LEU A 191 10.43 -0.28 -2.03
C LEU A 191 11.78 -0.79 -2.55
N ASP A 192 12.43 -1.71 -1.83
CA ASP A 192 13.71 -2.27 -2.22
C ASP A 192 13.57 -3.20 -3.45
N GLN A 193 12.48 -3.96 -3.54
CA GLN A 193 12.13 -4.71 -4.75
C GLN A 193 11.95 -3.76 -5.95
N ILE A 194 11.17 -2.69 -5.80
CA ILE A 194 10.93 -1.73 -6.88
C ILE A 194 12.23 -1.05 -7.31
N ARG A 195 13.08 -0.63 -6.36
CA ARG A 195 14.40 -0.06 -6.68
C ARG A 195 15.29 -1.01 -7.47
N THR A 196 15.17 -2.31 -7.21
CA THR A 196 15.95 -3.35 -7.90
C THR A 196 15.37 -3.68 -9.29
N MET A 197 14.05 -3.82 -9.38
CA MET A 197 13.34 -4.32 -10.57
C MET A 197 12.96 -3.23 -11.56
N CYS A 198 12.77 -2.00 -11.09
CA CYS A 198 12.34 -0.86 -11.87
C CYS A 198 13.51 0.12 -12.05
N SER A 199 14.54 -0.31 -12.78
CA SER A 199 15.63 0.55 -13.23
C SER A 199 15.16 1.54 -14.32
N GLY A 200 15.80 2.71 -14.40
CA GLY A 200 15.48 3.79 -15.33
C GLY A 200 15.13 5.10 -14.61
N ASN A 201 14.51 6.05 -15.32
CA ASN A 201 14.05 7.33 -14.75
C ASN A 201 12.75 7.18 -13.93
N CYS A 202 12.67 6.17 -13.06
CA CYS A 202 11.56 5.97 -12.13
C CYS A 202 11.96 6.37 -10.71
N VAL A 203 11.33 7.41 -10.18
CA VAL A 203 11.62 7.93 -8.83
C VAL A 203 10.43 7.66 -7.92
N THR A 204 10.68 7.00 -6.79
CA THR A 204 9.62 6.61 -5.84
C THR A 204 9.55 7.57 -4.65
N PHE A 205 8.35 8.06 -4.33
CA PHE A 205 8.06 8.92 -3.19
C PHE A 205 6.91 8.32 -2.37
N PRO A 206 7.18 7.49 -1.34
CA PRO A 206 6.14 6.96 -0.47
C PRO A 206 5.64 8.03 0.51
N GLY A 207 4.36 8.00 0.85
CA GLY A 207 3.78 8.84 1.90
C GLY A 207 4.21 8.40 3.30
N GLN A 208 4.16 7.09 3.55
CA GLN A 208 4.64 6.42 4.77
C GLN A 208 5.40 5.16 4.40
N VAL A 209 6.49 4.87 5.11
CA VAL A 209 7.23 3.62 4.98
C VAL A 209 7.06 2.78 6.24
N LEU A 210 6.61 1.54 6.05
CA LEU A 210 6.57 0.53 7.11
C LEU A 210 7.86 -0.29 7.04
N SER A 211 8.75 -0.05 8.00
CA SER A 211 9.99 -0.81 8.15
C SER A 211 9.72 -2.27 8.55
N ASN A 212 10.71 -3.13 8.36
CA ASN A 212 10.57 -4.57 8.61
C ASN A 212 10.18 -4.89 10.06
N ASN A 213 10.56 -4.06 11.03
CA ASN A 213 10.19 -4.25 12.45
C ASN A 213 8.68 -4.10 12.74
N TYR A 214 7.86 -3.65 11.79
CA TYR A 214 6.38 -3.72 11.91
C TYR A 214 5.81 -5.09 11.51
N CYS A 215 6.62 -5.98 10.94
CA CYS A 215 6.24 -7.37 10.61
C CYS A 215 6.17 -8.22 11.89
N ALA A 216 5.17 -9.09 11.98
CA ALA A 216 5.03 -10.06 13.08
C ALA A 216 6.18 -11.10 13.13
N PHE A 217 6.89 -11.33 12.03
CA PHE A 217 7.95 -12.35 11.93
C PHE A 217 9.36 -11.76 11.91
N ALA A 218 9.50 -10.44 12.03
CA ALA A 218 10.82 -9.82 12.12
C ALA A 218 11.50 -10.16 13.45
N LYS A 219 12.82 -10.40 13.40
CA LYS A 219 13.62 -10.68 14.61
C LYS A 219 13.52 -9.56 15.64
N ASP A 220 13.41 -8.32 15.18
CA ASP A 220 13.26 -7.08 15.94
C ASP A 220 11.84 -6.52 15.90
N SER A 221 10.83 -7.37 15.65
CA SER A 221 9.41 -6.97 15.62
C SER A 221 9.01 -6.14 16.84
N LEU A 222 8.33 -5.01 16.60
CA LEU A 222 7.78 -4.12 17.61
C LEU A 222 6.48 -4.66 18.24
N ILE A 223 5.91 -5.73 17.68
CA ILE A 223 4.65 -6.32 18.16
C ILE A 223 4.88 -7.09 19.47
N TRP A 224 6.03 -7.74 19.61
CA TRP A 224 6.29 -8.68 20.69
C TRP A 224 7.16 -8.08 21.79
N ASN A 225 6.75 -8.31 23.04
CA ASN A 225 7.67 -8.18 24.16
C ASN A 225 8.65 -9.37 24.22
N ASP A 226 9.69 -9.25 25.05
CA ASP A 226 10.77 -10.26 25.14
C ASP A 226 10.27 -11.66 25.53
N GLY A 227 9.24 -11.75 26.39
CA GLY A 227 8.64 -13.01 26.80
C GLY A 227 7.81 -13.69 25.71
N GLN A 228 7.28 -12.92 24.75
CA GLN A 228 6.46 -13.43 23.66
C GLN A 228 7.29 -13.87 22.46
N ARG A 229 8.35 -13.12 22.14
CA ARG A 229 9.08 -13.20 20.86
C ARG A 229 9.48 -14.62 20.46
N ALA A 230 9.96 -15.43 21.41
CA ALA A 230 10.44 -16.78 21.14
C ALA A 230 9.35 -17.73 20.60
N ASN A 231 8.09 -17.54 21.01
CA ASN A 231 6.98 -18.44 20.66
C ASN A 231 5.96 -17.81 19.71
N ALA A 232 6.07 -16.51 19.41
CA ALA A 232 5.03 -15.76 18.71
C ALA A 232 4.71 -16.33 17.32
N GLU A 233 5.72 -16.72 16.57
CA GLU A 233 5.56 -17.33 15.25
C GLU A 233 4.83 -18.69 15.34
N GLN A 234 5.21 -19.53 16.30
CA GLN A 234 4.55 -20.83 16.52
C GLN A 234 3.09 -20.64 16.92
N VAL A 235 2.79 -19.68 17.81
CA VAL A 235 1.41 -19.36 18.20
C VAL A 235 0.58 -18.91 17.00
N ILE A 236 1.14 -18.05 16.13
CA ILE A 236 0.45 -17.62 14.90
C ILE A 236 0.21 -18.82 13.98
N TYR A 237 1.19 -19.70 13.82
CA TYR A 237 1.07 -20.90 13.01
C TYR A 237 -0.05 -21.82 13.54
N ASP A 238 -0.05 -22.14 14.82
CA ASP A 238 -1.04 -23.03 15.45
C ASP A 238 -2.45 -22.44 15.37
N CYS A 239 -2.59 -21.13 15.63
CA CYS A 239 -3.85 -20.42 15.44
C CYS A 239 -4.33 -20.46 13.98
N SER A 240 -3.40 -20.30 13.03
CA SER A 240 -3.72 -20.35 11.60
C SER A 240 -4.18 -21.74 11.16
N GLN A 241 -3.51 -22.80 11.62
CA GLN A 241 -3.92 -24.17 11.36
C GLN A 241 -5.31 -24.45 11.94
N ARG A 242 -5.56 -24.02 13.19
CA ARG A 242 -6.88 -24.15 13.84
C ARG A 242 -7.97 -23.38 13.09
N ALA A 243 -7.63 -22.22 12.53
CA ALA A 243 -8.55 -21.42 11.72
C ALA A 243 -8.87 -22.06 10.36
N GLY A 244 -8.02 -22.98 9.87
CA GLY A 244 -8.12 -23.59 8.55
C GLY A 244 -7.37 -22.82 7.44
N LEU A 245 -6.40 -21.99 7.81
CA LEU A 245 -5.60 -21.19 6.88
C LEU A 245 -4.48 -22.03 6.23
N LYS A 246 -4.36 -21.93 4.90
CA LYS A 246 -3.24 -22.52 4.15
C LYS A 246 -1.95 -21.70 4.26
N GLU A 247 -2.08 -20.38 4.38
CA GLU A 247 -1.00 -19.41 4.52
C GLU A 247 -1.21 -18.63 5.82
N HIS A 248 -0.16 -18.52 6.63
CA HIS A 248 -0.19 -17.91 7.97
C HIS A 248 0.59 -16.59 8.03
N ARG A 249 1.43 -16.29 7.03
CA ARG A 249 2.29 -15.12 7.02
C ARG A 249 1.84 -14.01 6.08
N GLY A 250 0.88 -14.27 5.20
CA GLY A 250 0.50 -13.32 4.15
C GLY A 250 1.49 -13.30 2.99
N HIS A 251 1.21 -12.47 1.98
CA HIS A 251 1.99 -12.43 0.74
C HIS A 251 3.47 -12.12 1.01
N HIS A 252 4.38 -12.86 0.34
CA HIS A 252 5.84 -12.86 0.59
C HIS A 252 6.28 -13.09 2.05
N GLY A 253 5.40 -13.63 2.89
CA GLY A 253 5.74 -13.88 4.29
C GLY A 253 5.82 -12.62 5.17
N LEU A 254 5.26 -11.50 4.71
CA LEU A 254 5.49 -10.18 5.28
C LEU A 254 4.69 -9.86 6.55
N GLY A 255 3.58 -10.55 6.82
CA GLY A 255 2.98 -10.63 8.15
C GLY A 255 2.62 -9.31 8.83
N PHE A 256 2.16 -8.31 8.09
CA PHE A 256 1.84 -7.00 8.67
C PHE A 256 0.48 -7.01 9.37
N ALA A 257 0.36 -6.25 10.46
CA ALA A 257 -0.93 -5.95 11.08
C ALA A 257 -1.45 -4.62 10.51
N VAL A 258 -1.93 -4.61 9.27
CA VAL A 258 -2.32 -3.38 8.56
C VAL A 258 -3.61 -3.53 7.77
N ALA A 259 -4.41 -2.48 7.69
CA ALA A 259 -5.51 -2.35 6.74
C ALA A 259 -5.64 -0.91 6.27
N VAL A 260 -6.15 -0.73 5.05
CA VAL A 260 -6.40 0.57 4.44
C VAL A 260 -7.91 0.71 4.23
N HIS A 261 -8.43 1.94 4.18
CA HIS A 261 -9.87 2.19 4.20
C HIS A 261 -10.69 1.40 3.15
N ARG A 262 -10.10 1.20 1.97
CA ARG A 262 -10.78 0.62 0.79
C ARG A 262 -10.19 -0.70 0.32
N SER A 263 -9.02 -1.08 0.83
CA SER A 263 -8.30 -2.30 0.47
C SER A 263 -7.62 -2.87 1.72
N ILE A 264 -7.53 -4.20 1.79
CA ILE A 264 -6.72 -4.84 2.82
C ILE A 264 -5.56 -5.51 2.09
N PRO A 265 -4.32 -5.05 2.31
CA PRO A 265 -3.15 -5.60 1.61
C PRO A 265 -3.04 -7.11 1.81
N ASP A 266 -2.56 -7.81 0.79
CA ASP A 266 -2.31 -9.25 0.84
C ASP A 266 -1.14 -9.64 1.75
N VAL A 267 -0.24 -8.70 2.05
CA VAL A 267 0.82 -8.82 3.06
C VAL A 267 0.30 -8.78 4.50
N THR A 268 -0.99 -8.45 4.69
CA THR A 268 -1.62 -8.45 6.00
C THR A 268 -1.69 -9.87 6.53
N LEU A 269 -1.43 -10.05 7.83
CA LEU A 269 -1.51 -11.35 8.50
C LEU A 269 -2.91 -11.96 8.25
N PRO A 270 -3.01 -13.14 7.60
CA PRO A 270 -4.30 -13.72 7.20
C PRO A 270 -5.25 -13.98 8.38
N LEU A 271 -4.69 -14.17 9.57
CA LEU A 271 -5.41 -14.38 10.82
C LEU A 271 -6.40 -13.24 11.16
N PHE A 272 -6.14 -12.01 10.71
CA PHE A 272 -7.06 -10.88 10.88
C PHE A 272 -8.28 -10.95 9.97
N LEU A 273 -8.19 -11.64 8.84
CA LEU A 273 -9.14 -11.52 7.74
C LEU A 273 -9.93 -12.79 7.47
N HIS A 274 -9.42 -13.92 7.95
CA HIS A 274 -10.01 -15.22 7.69
C HIS A 274 -11.39 -15.34 8.34
N ARG A 275 -12.32 -15.94 7.61
CA ARG A 275 -13.64 -16.33 8.13
C ARG A 275 -13.82 -17.80 7.90
N SER A 276 -14.13 -18.52 8.98
CA SER A 276 -14.55 -19.92 8.93
C SER A 276 -15.68 -20.16 9.93
N ARG A 277 -16.13 -21.41 10.06
CA ARG A 277 -17.14 -21.78 11.08
C ARG A 277 -16.62 -21.60 12.50
N SER A 278 -15.31 -21.68 12.70
CA SER A 278 -14.62 -21.63 14.00
C SER A 278 -13.75 -20.39 14.17
N TRP A 279 -13.75 -19.46 13.21
CA TRP A 279 -12.91 -18.27 13.25
C TRP A 279 -13.65 -17.02 12.81
N CYS A 280 -13.73 -16.03 13.71
CA CYS A 280 -14.29 -14.71 13.43
C CYS A 280 -13.19 -13.73 13.00
N PRO A 281 -13.26 -13.10 11.81
CA PRO A 281 -12.25 -12.12 11.40
C PRO A 281 -12.30 -10.85 12.25
N LEU A 282 -11.14 -10.20 12.39
CA LEU A 282 -11.06 -8.83 12.91
C LEU A 282 -11.71 -7.85 11.93
N MET A 283 -11.44 -8.02 10.64
CA MET A 283 -11.96 -7.18 9.56
C MET A 283 -12.20 -8.01 8.30
N GLU A 284 -13.27 -7.69 7.56
CA GLU A 284 -13.63 -8.39 6.32
C GLU A 284 -13.12 -7.65 5.09
N ARG A 285 -12.63 -8.39 4.09
CA ARG A 285 -12.30 -7.84 2.76
C ARG A 285 -13.59 -7.43 2.04
N LYS A 286 -13.57 -6.27 1.37
CA LYS A 286 -14.69 -5.75 0.56
C LYS A 286 -14.76 -6.36 -0.84
#